data_AF-A0A392PEQ9-F1
#
_entry.id   AF-A0A392PEQ9-F1
#
_cell.length_a   1.000
_cell.length_b   1.000
_cell.length_c   1.000
_cell.angle_alpha   90.00
_cell.angle_beta   90.00
_cell.angle_gamma   90.00
#
_symmetry.space_group_name_H-M   'P 1'
#
loop_
_entity.id
_entity.type
_entity.pdbx_description
1 polymer ?
#
loop_
_entity_poly.entity_id
_entity_poly.type
_entity_poly.pdbx_seq_one_letter_code
_entity_poly.pdbx_strand_id
1 'polypeptide(L)'
;MKTILEYQHNIHIAPVYYNHGKPNLFRIYVDVIMSDLKHQLNSLLHYREQRRVTAIKYRRPSVYSKGIVVFTNMKLQNDVDVKTIFSIFYKNITKGPIELDAKL
;
A
#
# COMPACT_ATOMS: atom_id res chain seq x y z
N MET A 1 -20.49 -20.45 -21.60
CA MET A 1 -20.75 -19.89 -20.26
C MET A 1 -19.50 -19.12 -19.85
N LYS A 2 -19.51 -17.80 -19.94
CA LYS A 2 -18.35 -16.95 -19.67
C LYS A 2 -18.41 -16.57 -18.20
N THR A 3 -17.64 -17.25 -17.35
CA THR A 3 -17.56 -16.93 -15.93
C THR A 3 -16.87 -15.57 -15.81
N ILE A 4 -17.66 -14.53 -15.59
CA ILE A 4 -17.14 -13.24 -15.15
C ILE A 4 -16.67 -13.50 -13.72
N LEU A 5 -15.36 -13.62 -13.53
CA LEU A 5 -14.76 -13.53 -12.21
C LEU A 5 -15.10 -12.13 -11.70
N GLU A 6 -16.15 -12.01 -10.90
CA GLU A 6 -16.33 -10.84 -10.05
C GLU A 6 -15.04 -10.68 -9.24
N TYR A 7 -14.27 -9.65 -9.56
CA TYR A 7 -13.02 -9.33 -8.90
C TYR A 7 -13.38 -8.88 -7.47
N GLN A 8 -13.46 -9.83 -6.53
CA GLN A 8 -13.55 -9.52 -5.12
C GLN A 8 -12.23 -8.84 -4.74
N HIS A 9 -12.27 -7.52 -4.57
CA HIS A 9 -11.12 -6.79 -4.08
C HIS A 9 -10.81 -7.27 -2.65
N ASN A 10 -9.67 -7.92 -2.49
CA ASN A 10 -9.19 -8.32 -1.18
C ASN A 10 -8.93 -7.05 -0.34
N ILE A 11 -9.48 -7.01 0.87
CA ILE A 11 -9.33 -5.88 1.79
C ILE A 11 -8.28 -6.25 2.83
N HIS A 12 -7.27 -5.39 3.00
CA HIS A 12 -6.23 -5.56 4.02
C HIS A 12 -6.07 -4.33 4.89
N ILE A 13 -5.70 -4.54 6.15
CA ILE A 13 -5.32 -3.45 7.06
C ILE A 13 -3.87 -3.05 6.74
N ALA A 14 -3.69 -1.77 6.45
CA ALA A 14 -2.41 -1.18 6.07
C ALA A 14 -2.08 0.02 6.98
N PRO A 15 -0.91 0.04 7.64
CA PRO A 15 -0.36 1.25 8.21
C PRO A 15 0.05 2.24 7.12
N VAL A 16 -0.51 3.45 7.16
CA VAL A 16 -0.17 4.55 6.25
C VAL A 16 0.38 5.73 7.03
N TYR A 17 1.61 6.11 6.71
CA TYR A 17 2.33 7.22 7.31
C TYR A 17 2.22 8.44 6.40
N TYR A 18 1.43 9.43 6.79
CA TYR A 18 1.36 10.71 6.05
C TYR A 18 2.49 11.64 6.49
N ASN A 19 3.29 12.12 5.54
CA ASN A 19 4.42 13.03 5.77
C ASN A 19 5.39 12.54 6.88
N HIS A 20 5.64 11.23 6.95
CA HIS A 20 6.47 10.59 7.98
C HIS A 20 5.98 10.79 9.44
N GLY A 21 4.69 11.10 9.62
CA GLY A 21 4.04 11.19 10.92
C GLY A 21 3.72 9.83 11.53
N LYS A 22 2.79 9.82 12.50
CA LYS A 22 2.28 8.56 13.08
C LYS A 22 1.47 7.78 12.04
N PRO A 23 1.53 6.43 12.04
CA PRO A 23 0.75 5.63 11.12
C PRO A 23 -0.74 5.70 11.48
N ASN A 24 -1.58 5.78 10.47
CA ASN A 24 -3.01 5.51 10.57
C ASN A 24 -3.28 4.14 9.96
N LEU A 25 -4.11 3.34 10.63
CA LEU A 25 -4.49 2.03 10.13
C LEU A 25 -5.74 2.17 9.25
N PHE A 26 -5.60 1.83 7.97
CA PHE A 26 -6.71 1.88 7.03
C PHE A 26 -6.99 0.52 6.42
N ARG A 27 -8.25 0.29 6.05
CA ARG A 27 -8.63 -0.79 5.15
C ARG A 27 -8.41 -0.31 3.73
N ILE A 28 -7.51 -0.98 3.01
CA ILE A 28 -7.26 -0.71 1.59
C ILE A 28 -7.61 -1.92 0.75
N TYR A 29 -8.09 -1.67 -0.47
CA TYR A 29 -8.20 -2.66 -1.51
C TYR A 29 -6.81 -2.95 -2.07
N VAL A 30 -6.43 -4.22 -2.11
CA VAL A 30 -5.22 -4.69 -2.79
C VAL A 30 -5.56 -5.12 -4.22
N ASP A 31 -4.52 -5.36 -5.04
CA ASP A 31 -4.64 -5.70 -6.46
C ASP A 31 -5.30 -4.62 -7.33
N VAL A 32 -5.14 -3.37 -6.92
CA VAL A 32 -5.62 -2.17 -7.62
C VAL A 32 -4.51 -1.52 -8.48
N ILE A 33 -4.90 -0.56 -9.32
CA ILE A 33 -3.95 0.29 -10.06
C ILE A 33 -3.55 1.55 -9.26
N MET A 34 -2.55 2.29 -9.74
CA MET A 34 -2.00 3.46 -9.06
C MET A 34 -3.05 4.54 -8.79
N SER A 35 -3.94 4.83 -9.75
CA SER A 35 -4.99 5.84 -9.58
C SER A 35 -5.93 5.47 -8.44
N ASP A 36 -6.31 4.20 -8.34
CA ASP A 36 -7.23 3.71 -7.34
C ASP A 36 -6.60 3.70 -5.96
N LEU A 37 -5.32 3.33 -5.87
CA LEU A 37 -4.56 3.42 -4.62
C LEU A 37 -4.47 4.88 -4.14
N LYS A 38 -4.12 5.83 -5.03
CA LYS A 38 -4.11 7.27 -4.70
C LYS A 38 -5.49 7.76 -4.28
N HIS A 39 -6.54 7.35 -4.99
CA HIS A 39 -7.91 7.73 -4.68
C HIS A 39 -8.33 7.25 -3.29
N GLN A 40 -8.03 5.99 -2.95
CA GLN A 40 -8.27 5.44 -1.61
C GLN A 40 -7.52 6.23 -0.54
N LEU A 41 -6.22 6.49 -0.72
CA LEU A 41 -5.47 7.26 0.28
C LEU A 41 -6.02 8.69 0.42
N ASN A 42 -6.40 9.33 -0.68
CA ASN A 42 -7.01 10.65 -0.66
C ASN A 42 -8.37 10.67 0.05
N SER A 43 -9.20 9.65 -0.12
CA SER A 43 -10.51 9.57 0.54
C SER A 43 -10.39 9.30 2.04
N LEU A 44 -9.27 8.71 2.47
CA LEU A 44 -8.95 8.44 3.87
C LEU A 44 -8.37 9.66 4.60
N LEU A 45 -7.94 10.69 3.86
CA LEU A 45 -7.60 11.99 4.44
C LEU A 45 -8.90 12.71 4.82
N HIS A 46 -8.94 13.27 6.03
CA HIS A 46 -10.09 14.05 6.47
C HIS A 46 -10.40 15.17 5.47
N TYR A 47 -11.69 15.33 5.12
CA TYR A 47 -12.22 16.31 4.17
C TYR A 47 -11.66 17.74 4.34
N ARG A 48 -11.32 18.12 5.58
CA ARG A 48 -10.81 19.47 5.90
C ARG A 48 -9.42 19.76 5.36
N GLU A 49 -8.59 18.75 5.10
CA GLU A 49 -7.19 19.03 4.76
C GLU A 49 -6.98 19.40 3.29
N GLN A 50 -7.92 19.14 2.36
CA GLN A 50 -7.81 19.37 0.89
C GLN A 50 -6.50 18.90 0.21
N ARG A 51 -5.56 18.36 0.97
CA ARG A 51 -4.25 17.88 0.55
C ARG A 51 -4.43 16.57 -0.19
N ARG A 52 -3.66 16.40 -1.26
CA ARG A 52 -3.74 15.24 -2.14
C ARG A 52 -2.40 14.52 -2.10
N VAL A 53 -2.43 13.20 -2.01
CA VAL A 53 -1.25 12.37 -2.08
C VAL A 53 -0.49 12.63 -3.38
N THR A 54 0.70 13.21 -3.25
CA THR A 54 1.61 13.53 -4.35
C THR A 54 2.58 12.40 -4.65
N ALA A 55 2.96 11.62 -3.63
CA ALA A 55 3.85 10.48 -3.78
C ALA A 55 3.51 9.37 -2.78
N ILE A 56 3.73 8.13 -3.18
CA ILE A 56 3.57 6.94 -2.33
C ILE A 56 4.89 6.17 -2.38
N LYS A 57 5.34 5.73 -1.20
CA LYS A 57 6.44 4.79 -1.04
C LYS A 57 5.92 3.56 -0.32
N TYR A 58 6.32 2.39 -0.80
CA TYR A 58 6.13 1.14 -0.07
C TYR A 58 7.32 0.92 0.86
N ARG A 59 7.04 0.68 2.14
CA ARG A 59 8.06 0.28 3.12
C ARG A 59 8.25 -1.23 2.98
N ARG A 60 9.12 -1.62 2.06
CA ARG A 60 9.38 -3.02 1.71
C ARG A 60 10.16 -3.71 2.83
N PRO A 61 9.59 -4.74 3.49
CA PRO A 61 10.34 -5.56 4.42
C PRO A 61 11.36 -6.42 3.65
N SER A 62 12.58 -6.46 4.17
CA SER A 62 13.65 -7.36 3.75
C SER A 62 14.14 -8.11 4.99
N VAL A 63 14.06 -9.43 4.93
CA VAL A 63 14.43 -10.32 6.05
C VAL A 63 15.83 -10.86 5.81
N TYR A 64 16.76 -10.54 6.69
CA TYR A 64 18.09 -11.13 6.68
C TYR A 64 18.11 -12.50 7.36
N SER A 65 19.15 -13.29 7.08
CA SER A 65 19.34 -14.67 7.58
C SER A 65 19.29 -14.82 9.11
N LYS A 66 19.47 -13.74 9.87
CA LYS A 66 19.37 -13.71 11.35
C LYS A 66 18.00 -13.27 11.88
N GLY A 67 16.97 -13.20 11.04
CA GLY A 67 15.63 -12.75 11.44
C GLY A 67 15.49 -11.23 11.59
N ILE A 68 16.54 -10.46 11.30
CA ILE A 68 16.50 -9.00 11.28
C ILE A 68 15.65 -8.57 10.08
N VAL A 69 14.58 -7.83 10.35
CA VAL A 69 13.75 -7.19 9.32
C VAL A 69 14.22 -5.76 9.15
N VAL A 70 14.69 -5.42 7.95
CA VAL A 70 14.93 -4.02 7.55
C VAL A 70 13.84 -3.58 6.59
N PHE A 71 13.51 -2.30 6.64
CA PHE A 71 12.57 -1.70 5.69
C PHE A 71 13.34 -0.84 4.70
N THR A 72 13.13 -1.11 3.41
CA THR A 72 13.63 -0.27 2.33
C THR A 72 12.45 0.45 1.68
N ASN A 73 12.64 1.72 1.32
CA ASN A 73 11.58 2.51 0.72
C ASN A 73 11.61 2.38 -0.80
N MET A 74 10.53 1.86 -1.39
CA MET A 74 10.33 1.80 -2.83
C MET A 74 9.31 2.85 -3.26
N LYS A 75 9.74 3.87 -4.01
CA LYS A 75 8.83 4.86 -4.59
C LYS A 75 7.98 4.22 -5.68
N LEU A 76 6.66 4.36 -5.58
CA LEU A 76 5.74 3.85 -6.59
C LEU A 76 5.52 4.93 -7.65
N GLN A 77 5.79 4.60 -8.91
CA GLN A 77 5.72 5.52 -10.04
C GLN A 77 4.62 5.15 -11.04
N ASN A 78 4.30 3.86 -11.16
CA ASN A 78 3.35 3.36 -12.14
C ASN A 78 2.59 2.12 -11.62
N ASP A 79 1.67 1.59 -12.44
CA ASP A 79 0.86 0.41 -12.11
C ASP A 79 1.68 -0.87 -11.97
N VAL A 80 2.81 -0.98 -12.66
CA VAL A 80 3.72 -2.13 -12.55
C VAL A 80 4.35 -2.16 -11.16
N ASP A 81 4.75 -1.01 -10.63
CA ASP A 81 5.25 -0.90 -9.25
C ASP A 81 4.17 -1.33 -8.24
N VAL A 82 2.92 -0.89 -8.45
CA VAL A 82 1.78 -1.24 -7.58
C VAL A 82 1.49 -2.74 -7.62
N LYS A 83 1.52 -3.38 -8.80
CA LYS A 83 1.40 -4.84 -8.90
C LYS A 83 2.57 -5.56 -8.23
N THR A 84 3.78 -5.01 -8.32
CA THR A 84 4.98 -5.57 -7.70
C THR A 84 4.85 -5.57 -6.17
N ILE A 85 4.33 -4.50 -5.56
CA ILE A 85 4.17 -4.46 -4.10
C ILE A 85 3.18 -5.50 -3.60
N PHE A 86 2.04 -5.69 -4.27
CA PHE A 86 1.07 -6.72 -3.87
C PHE A 86 1.64 -8.12 -4.05
N SER A 87 2.40 -8.36 -5.13
CA SER A 87 3.13 -9.62 -5.31
C SER A 87 4.15 -9.89 -4.19
N ILE A 88 4.86 -8.86 -3.73
CA ILE A 88 5.79 -8.98 -2.59
C ILE A 88 5.04 -9.22 -1.29
N PHE A 89 3.92 -8.50 -1.08
CA PHE A 89 3.07 -8.66 0.09
C PHE A 89 2.54 -10.08 0.21
N TYR A 90 1.93 -10.64 -0.85
CA TYR A 90 1.42 -12.01 -0.81
C TYR A 90 2.52 -13.05 -0.51
N LYS A 91 3.73 -12.85 -1.05
CA LYS A 91 4.89 -13.71 -0.72
C LYS A 91 5.34 -13.63 0.74
N ASN A 92 4.98 -12.57 1.45
CA ASN A 92 5.43 -12.28 2.80
C ASN A 92 4.28 -11.97 3.76
N ILE A 93 3.05 -12.39 3.45
CA ILE A 93 1.84 -11.99 4.20
C ILE A 93 1.89 -12.40 5.67
N THR A 94 2.59 -13.49 5.98
CA THR A 94 2.82 -13.96 7.36
C THR A 94 3.87 -13.16 8.13
N LYS A 95 4.62 -12.29 7.45
CA LYS A 95 5.73 -11.53 8.03
C LYS A 95 5.35 -10.11 8.43
N GLY A 96 4.21 -9.61 7.96
CA GLY A 96 3.73 -8.28 8.30
C GLY A 96 2.71 -7.72 7.32
N PRO A 97 2.06 -6.59 7.68
CA PRO A 97 1.14 -5.90 6.80
C PRO A 97 1.85 -5.20 5.65
N ILE A 98 1.08 -4.73 4.67
CA ILE A 98 1.55 -3.75 3.70
C ILE A 98 1.67 -2.38 4.37
N GLU A 99 2.85 -1.78 4.34
CA GLU A 99 3.12 -0.47 4.95
C GLU A 99 3.44 0.58 3.89
N LEU A 100 2.77 1.74 3.96
CA LEU A 100 2.87 2.81 2.96
C LEU A 100 3.27 4.14 3.60
N ASP A 101 4.24 4.83 3.00
CA ASP A 101 4.58 6.22 3.26
C ASP A 101 3.94 7.10 2.19
N ALA A 102 3.03 7.98 2.57
CA ALA A 102 2.34 8.89 1.66
C ALA A 102 2.80 10.33 1.90
N LYS A 103 3.21 11.00 0.83
CA LYS A 103 3.46 12.45 0.85
C LYS A 103 2.22 13.17 0.36
N LEU A 104 1.79 14.19 1.10
CA LEU A 104 0.68 15.07 0.77
C LEU A 104 1.07 16.19 -0.21
#